data_AF-A0A852NYQ9-F1
#
_entry.id   AF-A0A852NYQ9-F1
#
_cell.length_a   1.000
_cell.length_b   1.000
_cell.length_c   1.000
_cell.angle_alpha   90.00
_cell.angle_beta   90.00
_cell.angle_gamma   90.00
#
_symmetry.space_group_name_H-M   'P 1'
#
loop_
_entity.id
_entity.type
_entity.pdbx_description
1 polymer ?
#
loop_
_entity_poly.entity_id
_entity_poly.type
_entity_poly.pdbx_seq_one_letter_code
_entity_poly.pdbx_strand_id
1 'polypeptide(L)' 'QDVPLTLQLLFLDGEEAFGAWSATDSLYGARHLAARMAASGHPAGSELAAMVSGAGG' A
#
# COMPACT_ATOMS: atom_id res chain seq x y z
N GLN A 1 19.44 13.16 5.10
CA GLN A 1 18.33 13.78 4.35
C GLN A 1 17.05 13.41 5.07
N ASP A 2 16.17 14.36 5.33
CA ASP A 2 14.87 14.08 5.93
C ASP A 2 13.94 13.54 4.84
N VAL A 3 13.48 12.30 5.01
CA VAL A 3 12.50 11.70 4.10
C VAL A 3 11.19 12.49 4.25
N PRO A 4 10.60 13.01 3.15
CA PRO A 4 9.39 13.81 3.23
C PRO A 4 8.25 12.97 3.78
N LEU A 5 7.82 13.31 5.00
CA LEU A 5 6.69 12.70 5.68
C LEU A 5 5.42 13.48 5.34
N THR A 6 4.37 12.76 4.99
CA THR A 6 3.05 13.33 4.70
C THR A 6 1.95 12.53 5.38
N LEU A 7 0.76 13.14 5.48
CA LEU A 7 -0.46 12.50 5.96
C LEU A 7 -1.35 12.16 4.76
N GLN A 8 -1.83 10.93 4.72
CA GLN A 8 -2.85 10.48 3.78
C GLN A 8 -4.02 9.87 4.54
N LEU A 9 -5.24 10.25 4.18
CA LEU A 9 -6.47 9.66 4.71
C LEU A 9 -7.10 8.76 3.66
N LEU A 10 -7.51 7.56 4.06
CA LEU A 10 -8.13 6.56 3.21
C LEU A 10 -9.52 6.23 3.74
N PHE A 11 -10.54 6.43 2.92
CA PHE A 11 -11.92 6.05 3.21
C PHE A 11 -12.20 4.79 2.40
N LEU A 12 -12.14 3.64 3.06
CA LEU A 12 -12.24 2.35 2.43
C LEU A 12 -13.69 1.88 2.45
N ASP A 13 -14.12 1.28 1.35
CA ASP A 13 -15.46 0.71 1.18
C ASP A 13 -15.45 -0.82 1.37
N GLY A 14 -16.60 -1.38 1.75
CA GLY A 14 -16.80 -2.83 1.92
C GLY A 14 -15.85 -3.44 2.96
N GLU A 15 -15.80 -2.87 4.17
CA GLU A 15 -15.03 -3.46 5.27
C GLU A 15 -15.70 -4.76 5.77
N GLU A 16 -17.02 -4.72 5.87
CA GLU A 16 -17.87 -5.76 6.42
C GLU A 16 -17.98 -6.99 5.51
N ALA A 17 -18.20 -8.14 6.12
CA ALA A 17 -18.55 -9.39 5.43
C ALA A 17 -20.04 -9.40 5.06
N PHE A 18 -20.41 -10.03 3.95
CA PHE A 18 -21.82 -10.27 3.62
C PHE A 18 -22.40 -11.45 4.41
N GLY A 19 -21.56 -12.42 4.79
CA GLY A 19 -21.90 -13.55 5.65
C GLY A 19 -20.97 -13.64 6.85
N ALA A 20 -20.33 -14.80 7.01
CA ALA A 20 -19.32 -14.97 8.05
C ALA A 20 -17.98 -14.37 7.61
N TRP A 21 -17.34 -13.63 8.52
CA TRP A 21 -16.03 -13.05 8.27
C TRP A 21 -15.03 -14.12 7.81
N SER A 22 -14.43 -13.88 6.65
CA SER A 22 -13.42 -14.79 6.10
C SER A 22 -12.41 -14.04 5.24
N ALA A 23 -11.32 -14.71 4.86
CA ALA A 23 -10.29 -14.12 4.00
C ALA A 23 -10.83 -13.64 2.63
N THR A 24 -11.92 -14.24 2.15
CA THR A 24 -12.55 -13.87 0.88
C THR A 24 -13.75 -12.94 1.06
N ASP A 25 -14.45 -13.05 2.20
CA ASP A 25 -15.63 -12.26 2.56
C ASP A 25 -15.33 -11.31 3.72
N SER A 26 -14.55 -10.26 3.43
CA SER A 26 -14.25 -9.10 4.29
C SER A 26 -13.28 -8.16 3.56
N LEU A 27 -13.07 -6.95 4.07
CA LEU A 27 -11.95 -6.06 3.68
C LEU A 27 -11.82 -5.83 2.17
N TYR A 28 -12.94 -5.69 1.45
CA TYR A 28 -12.99 -5.64 -0.01
C TYR A 28 -12.19 -4.47 -0.58
N GLY A 29 -12.48 -3.25 -0.14
CA GLY A 29 -11.77 -2.04 -0.61
C GLY A 29 -10.29 -2.04 -0.24
N ALA A 30 -9.95 -2.51 0.97
CA ALA A 30 -8.57 -2.59 1.45
C ALA A 30 -7.73 -3.56 0.61
N ARG A 31 -8.22 -4.78 0.37
CA ARG A 31 -7.53 -5.80 -0.45
C ARG A 31 -7.32 -5.32 -1.88
N HIS A 32 -8.35 -4.71 -2.48
CA HIS A 32 -8.25 -4.16 -3.83
C HIS A 32 -7.20 -3.05 -3.92
N LEU A 33 -7.19 -2.11 -2.98
CA LEU A 33 -6.21 -1.03 -2.94
C LEU A 33 -4.78 -1.56 -2.72
N ALA A 34 -4.58 -2.48 -1.77
CA ALA A 34 -3.27 -3.06 -1.50
C ALA A 34 -2.70 -3.78 -2.73
N ALA A 35 -3.51 -4.57 -3.43
CA ALA A 35 -3.11 -5.24 -4.66
C ALA A 35 -2.71 -4.24 -5.76
N ARG A 36 -3.46 -3.14 -5.91
CA ARG A 36 -3.15 -2.06 -6.86
C ARG A 36 -1.84 -1.35 -6.52
N MET A 37 -1.62 -1.03 -5.24
CA MET A 37 -0.38 -0.38 -4.79
C MET A 37 0.85 -1.29 -4.94
N ALA A 38 0.69 -2.59 -4.69
CA ALA A 38 1.76 -3.57 -4.91
C ALA A 38 2.09 -3.74 -6.41
N ALA A 39 1.09 -3.62 -7.28
CA ALA A 39 1.26 -3.73 -8.73
C ALA A 39 1.73 -2.43 -9.39
N SER A 40 1.49 -1.26 -8.78
CA SER A 40 2.02 0.00 -9.27
C SER A 40 3.52 0.08 -9.03
N GLY A 41 4.30 0.21 -10.10
CA GLY A 41 5.71 0.55 -10.00
C GLY A 41 5.84 1.89 -9.28
N HIS A 42 6.66 1.94 -8.23
CA HIS A 42 6.95 3.18 -7.53
C HIS A 42 7.54 4.18 -8.55
N PRO A 43 6.93 5.36 -8.78
CA PRO A 43 7.52 6.34 -9.66
C PRO A 43 8.91 6.72 -9.13
N ALA A 44 9.90 6.77 -10.02
CA ALA A 44 11.24 7.26 -9.69
C ALA A 44 11.09 8.71 -9.20
N GLY A 45 11.08 8.88 -7.87
CA GLY A 45 10.72 10.14 -7.22
C GLY A 45 9.90 9.98 -5.94
N SER A 46 9.37 8.79 -5.60
CA SER A 46 9.09 8.50 -4.19
C SER A 46 10.40 8.10 -3.54
N GLU A 47 10.86 8.90 -2.57
CA GLU A 47 12.15 8.77 -1.88
C GLU A 47 12.23 7.53 -0.96
N LEU A 48 11.71 6.39 -1.40
CA LEU A 48 11.78 5.12 -0.66
C LEU A 48 12.45 3.98 -1.43
N ALA A 49 12.83 4.16 -2.70
CA ALA A 49 13.46 3.10 -3.51
C ALA A 49 14.98 3.26 -3.69
N ALA A 50 15.57 4.41 -3.37
CA ALA A 50 16.94 4.74 -3.77
C ALA A 50 18.02 4.58 -2.68
N MET A 51 17.78 3.79 -1.63
CA MET A 51 18.79 3.55 -0.58
C MET A 51 19.04 2.08 -0.25
N VAL A 52 18.92 1.20 -1.25
CA VAL A 52 19.40 -0.21 -1.21
C VAL A 52 20.28 -0.55 -2.42
N SER A 53 21.04 0.42 -2.93
CA SER A 53 22.05 0.14 -3.97
C SER A 53 23.27 1.06 -3.85
N GLY A 54 23.92 1.07 -2.69
CA GLY A 54 25.10 1.89 -2.45
C GLY A 54 26.07 1.37 -1.38
N ALA A 55 26.02 0.09 -1.01
CA ALA A 55 26.97 -0.49 -0.07
C ALA A 55 27.22 -1.97 -0.39
N GLY A 56 28.14 -2.23 -1.32
CA GLY A 56 28.60 -3.58 -1.59
C GLY A 56 29.44 -3.68 -2.86
N GLY A 57 30.74 -3.37 -2.73
CA GLY A 57 31.83 -3.91 -3.56
C GLY A 57 31.86 -3.51 -5.02
#